data_AF-A0A150SYJ5-F1
#
_entry.id   AF-A0A150SYJ5-F1
#
_cell.length_a   1.000
_cell.length_b   1.000
_cell.length_c   1.000
_cell.angle_alpha   90.00
_cell.angle_beta   90.00
_cell.angle_gamma   90.00
#
_symmetry.space_group_name_H-M   'P 1'
#
loop_
_entity.id
_entity.type
_entity.pdbx_description
1 polymer ?
#
loop_
_entity_poly.entity_id
_entity_poly.type
_entity_poly.pdbx_seq_one_letter_code
_entity_poly.pdbx_strand_id
1 'polypeptide(L)' 'MPAGGMALWAKVDAAIDADAWAERSLARKVAFSAGRRFAFDGKRRPFLRLGFAALDEREIREAVERMVQAL' A
#
# COMPACT_ATOMS: atom_id res chain seq x y z
N MET A 1 11.28 -6.85 -15.82
CA MET A 1 10.29 -6.05 -15.08
C MET A 1 9.26 -5.55 -16.08
N PRO A 2 7.94 -5.51 -15.80
CA PRO A 2 6.98 -5.04 -16.79
C PRO A 2 7.26 -3.55 -17.10
N ALA A 3 7.19 -3.19 -18.38
CA ALA A 3 7.54 -1.85 -18.89
C ALA A 3 6.47 -0.77 -18.63
N GLY A 4 5.47 -1.06 -17.79
CA GLY A 4 4.33 -0.20 -17.51
C GLY A 4 3.30 -0.90 -16.60
N GLY A 5 2.30 -0.14 -16.13
CA GLY A 5 1.25 -0.63 -15.25
C GLY A 5 0.56 0.49 -14.48
N MET A 6 -0.35 0.13 -13.58
CA MET A 6 -1.13 1.07 -12.76
C MET A 6 -0.83 0.96 -11.26
N ALA A 7 0.01 -0.01 -10.86
CA ALA A 7 0.33 -0.27 -9.47
C ALA A 7 1.74 -0.84 -9.29
N LEU A 8 2.33 -0.51 -8.14
CA LEU A 8 3.60 -1.06 -7.66
C LEU A 8 3.32 -2.11 -6.58
N TRP A 9 4.10 -3.19 -6.61
CA TRP A 9 4.19 -4.14 -5.52
C TRP A 9 5.44 -3.85 -4.70
N ALA A 10 5.26 -3.56 -3.42
CA ALA A 10 6.36 -3.24 -2.49
C ALA A 10 6.42 -4.30 -1.39
N LYS A 11 7.64 -4.75 -1.07
CA LYS A 11 7.89 -5.56 0.13
C LYS A 11 8.17 -4.61 1.31
N VAL A 12 7.58 -4.91 2.46
CA VAL A 12 7.82 -4.18 3.72
C VAL A 12 8.59 -5.07 4.70
N ASP A 13 9.10 -4.46 5.77
CA ASP A 13 9.68 -5.23 6.87
C ASP A 13 8.64 -6.20 7.46
N ALA A 14 9.07 -7.39 7.85
CA ALA A 14 8.18 -8.41 8.38
C ALA A 14 7.55 -8.03 9.74
N ALA A 15 8.16 -7.08 10.46
CA ALA A 15 7.60 -6.51 11.69
C ALA A 15 6.42 -5.56 11.43
N ILE A 16 6.23 -5.09 10.20
CA ILE A 16 5.12 -4.18 9.85
C ILE A 16 3.86 -5.01 9.56
N ASP A 17 2.82 -4.77 10.35
CA ASP A 17 1.47 -5.29 10.07
C ASP A 17 0.83 -4.49 8.92
N ALA A 18 1.00 -4.98 7.69
CA ALA A 18 0.52 -4.35 6.47
C ALA A 18 -1.01 -4.18 6.43
N ASP A 19 -1.78 -5.09 7.04
CA ASP A 19 -3.23 -5.01 7.11
C ASP A 19 -3.63 -3.84 8.03
N ALA A 20 -3.06 -3.79 9.23
CA ALA A 20 -3.33 -2.70 10.18
C ALA A 20 -2.84 -1.33 9.67
N TRP A 21 -1.72 -1.30 8.94
CA TRP A 21 -1.23 -0.07 8.32
C TRP A 21 -2.18 0.44 7.24
N ALA A 22 -2.78 -0.45 6.43
CA ALA A 22 -3.78 -0.09 5.44
C ALA A 22 -5.03 0.51 6.11
N GLU A 23 -5.50 -0.06 7.22
CA GLU A 23 -6.63 0.47 7.99
C GLU A 23 -6.34 1.86 8.58
N ARG A 24 -5.17 2.06 9.20
CA ARG A 24 -4.75 3.37 9.72
C ARG A 24 -4.60 4.42 8.62
N SER A 25 -4.09 4.02 7.47
CA SER A 25 -3.93 4.91 6.32
C SER A 25 -5.28 5.32 5.73
N LEU A 26 -6.26 4.40 5.73
CA LEU A 26 -7.62 4.68 5.27
C LEU A 26 -8.29 5.75 6.13
N ALA A 27 -8.10 5.71 7.45
CA ALA A 27 -8.56 6.76 8.36
C ALA A 27 -7.93 8.14 8.06
N ARG A 28 -6.75 8.15 7.42
CA ARG A 28 -6.07 9.36 6.92
C ARG A 28 -6.36 9.67 5.45
N LYS A 29 -7.44 9.09 4.87
CA LYS A 29 -7.86 9.27 3.48
C LYS A 29 -6.85 8.76 2.44
N VAL A 30 -6.06 7.74 2.77
CA VAL A 30 -5.19 7.03 1.82
C VAL A 30 -5.54 5.55 1.78
N ALA A 31 -5.89 5.05 0.60
CA ALA A 31 -6.24 3.65 0.40
C ALA A 31 -5.13 2.91 -0.36
N PHE A 32 -4.69 1.78 0.18
CA PHE A 32 -3.90 0.77 -0.54
C PHE A 32 -4.29 -0.63 -0.08
N SER A 33 -3.81 -1.65 -0.77
CA SER A 33 -4.15 -3.05 -0.43
C SER A 33 -2.96 -3.79 0.17
N ALA A 34 -3.17 -4.41 1.32
CA ALA A 34 -2.23 -5.38 1.89
C ALA A 34 -2.21 -6.69 1.07
N GLY A 35 -1.05 -7.34 1.04
CA GLY A 35 -0.81 -8.55 0.24
C GLY A 35 -1.69 -9.74 0.63
N ARG A 36 -2.19 -9.77 1.87
CA ARG A 36 -3.15 -10.77 2.34
C ARG A 36 -4.37 -10.90 1.43
N ARG A 37 -4.86 -9.78 0.88
CA ARG A 37 -6.05 -9.72 0.01
C ARG A 37 -5.86 -10.48 -1.31
N PHE A 38 -4.61 -10.73 -1.71
CA PHE A 38 -4.25 -11.43 -2.95
C PHE A 38 -3.67 -12.82 -2.70
N ALA A 39 -3.60 -13.27 -1.44
CA ALA A 39 -3.12 -14.59 -1.08
C ALA A 39 -4.30 -15.57 -1.03
N PHE A 40 -4.27 -16.63 -1.84
CA PHE A 40 -5.33 -17.65 -1.89
C PHE A 40 -5.56 -18.33 -0.54
N ASP A 41 -4.53 -18.44 0.30
CA ASP A 41 -4.61 -19.01 1.64
C ASP A 41 -5.05 -18.00 2.72
N GLY A 42 -5.30 -16.74 2.35
CA GLY A 42 -5.73 -15.68 3.27
C GLY A 42 -4.70 -15.33 4.35
N LYS A 43 -3.47 -15.82 4.24
CA LYS A 43 -2.40 -15.56 5.22
C LYS A 43 -1.78 -14.18 5.01
N ARG A 44 -1.32 -13.58 6.10
CA ARG A 44 -0.58 -12.31 6.06
C ARG A 44 0.65 -12.43 5.18
N ARG A 45 0.93 -11.35 4.44
CA ARG A 45 2.12 -11.22 3.59
C ARG A 45 2.71 -9.83 3.77
N PRO A 46 4.05 -9.68 3.88
CA PRO A 46 4.70 -8.39 4.03
C PRO A 46 4.81 -7.66 2.69
N PHE A 47 3.69 -7.54 1.97
CA PHE A 47 3.61 -6.88 0.67
C PHE A 47 2.46 -5.90 0.62
N LEU A 48 2.63 -4.83 -0.14
CA LEU A 48 1.61 -3.84 -0.46
C LEU A 48 1.41 -3.79 -1.96
N ARG A 49 0.17 -3.54 -2.39
CA ARG A 49 -0.14 -3.11 -3.76
C ARG A 49 -0.57 -1.63 -3.74
N LEU A 50 0.25 -0.78 -4.34
CA LEU A 50 0.11 0.67 -4.36
C LEU A 50 -0.33 1.12 -5.76
N GLY A 51 -1.60 1.51 -5.90
CA GLY A 51 -2.10 2.09 -7.16
C GLY A 51 -1.68 3.54 -7.28
N PHE A 52 -1.13 3.94 -8.44
CA PHE A 52 -0.68 5.31 -8.68
C PHE A 52 -1.36 5.98 -9.88
N ALA A 53 -1.97 5.21 -10.77
CA ALA A 53 -2.47 5.72 -12.06
C ALA A 53 -3.61 6.75 -11.97
N ALA A 54 -4.28 6.85 -10.83
CA ALA A 54 -5.38 7.79 -10.62
C ALA A 54 -4.94 9.09 -9.93
N LEU A 55 -3.65 9.23 -9.60
CA LEU A 55 -3.13 10.35 -8.81
C LEU A 55 -2.08 11.12 -9.61
N ASP A 56 -2.01 12.43 -9.37
CA ASP A 56 -0.89 13.26 -9.80
C ASP A 56 0.33 13.14 -8.84
N GLU A 57 1.48 13.71 -9.23
CA GLU A 57 2.71 13.65 -8.42
C GLU A 57 2.59 14.29 -7.04
N ARG A 58 1.79 15.34 -6.91
CA ARG A 58 1.57 16.04 -5.64
C ARG A 58 0.70 15.19 -4.72
N GLU A 59 -0.37 14.60 -5.25
CA GLU A 59 -1.24 13.67 -4.52
C GLU A 59 -0.49 12.42 -4.09
N ILE A 60 0.41 11.89 -4.93
CA ILE A 60 1.29 10.78 -4.55
C ILE A 60 2.19 11.17 -3.37
N ARG A 61 2.80 12.36 -3.41
CA ARG A 61 3.65 12.84 -2.31
C ARG A 61 2.87 12.96 -1.01
N GLU A 62 1.69 13.59 -1.07
CA GLU A 62 0.82 13.73 0.09
C GLU A 62 0.34 12.37 0.63
N ALA A 63 0.01 11.43 -0.26
CA ALA A 63 -0.37 10.08 0.13
C ALA A 63 0.77 9.37 0.88
N VAL A 64 2.02 9.48 0.39
CA VAL A 64 3.20 8.91 1.06
C VAL A 64 3.42 9.54 2.44
N GLU A 65 3.29 10.86 2.58
CA GLU A 65 3.40 11.53 3.88
C GLU A 65 2.36 11.03 4.87
N ARG A 66 1.09 10.93 4.44
CA ARG A 66 0.00 10.39 5.26
C ARG A 66 0.21 8.91 5.62
N MET A 67 0.78 8.12 4.71
CA MET A 67 1.16 6.73 4.97
C MET A 67 2.22 6.65 6.07
N VAL A 68 3.25 7.50 6.04
CA VAL A 68 4.29 7.56 7.08
C VAL A 68 3.67 7.91 8.44
N GLN A 69 2.73 8.86 8.49
CA GLN A 69 2.04 9.22 9.74
C GLN A 69 1.10 8.11 10.26
N ALA A 70 0.74 7.16 9.41
CA ALA A 70 -0.08 5.99 9.77
C ALA A 70 0.74 4.72 10.01
N LEU A 71 2.05 4.72 9.77
CA LEU A 71 2.90 3.55 9.97
C LEU A 71 3.02 3.26 11.48
#